data_AF-A0A3N8K1Z5-F1
#
_entry.id   AF-A0A3N8K1Z5-F1
#
_cell.length_a   1.000
_cell.length_b   1.000
_cell.length_c   1.000
_cell.angle_alpha   90.00
_cell.angle_beta   90.00
_cell.angle_gamma   90.00
#
_symmetry.space_group_name_H-M   'P 1'
#
loop_
_entity.id
_entity.type
_entity.pdbx_description
1 polymer ?
#
loop_
_entity_poly.entity_id
_entity_poly.type
_entity_poly.pdbx_seq_one_letter_code
_entity_poly.pdbx_strand_id
1 'polypeptide(L)' 'MAKNPPIGDNARRGAVRDRSQVYNPVTENWTKRDRETGRFMDQKKDGEPFKGVRKEPRK' A
#
# COMPACT_ATOMS: atom_id res chain seq x y z
N MET A 1 29.64 10.17 -25.58
CA MET A 1 28.33 9.50 -25.64
C MET A 1 27.57 9.81 -24.36
N ALA A 2 26.41 10.47 -24.42
CA ALA A 2 25.56 10.67 -23.26
C ALA A 2 24.83 9.36 -22.96
N LYS A 3 25.13 8.71 -21.84
CA LYS A 3 24.45 7.50 -21.40
C LYS A 3 23.12 7.92 -20.78
N ASN A 4 22.03 7.82 -21.53
CA ASN A 4 20.69 8.04 -20.99
C ASN A 4 20.46 7.00 -19.88
N PRO A 5 20.28 7.39 -18.61
CA PRO A 5 19.96 6.43 -17.55
C PRO A 5 18.65 5.71 -17.92
N PRO A 6 18.50 4.41 -17.60
CA PRO A 6 17.27 3.70 -17.89
C PRO A 6 16.11 4.45 -17.23
N ILE A 7 15.17 4.91 -18.05
CA ILE A 7 13.93 5.53 -17.59
C ILE A 7 13.15 4.47 -16.82
N GLY A 8 12.82 4.77 -15.57
CA GLY A 8 11.71 4.16 -14.88
C GLY A 8 12.01 2.78 -14.28
N ASP A 9 12.56 2.78 -13.07
CA ASP A 9 12.09 1.80 -12.10
C ASP A 9 10.60 2.13 -11.92
N ASN A 10 9.68 1.22 -12.25
CA ASN A 10 8.22 1.44 -12.22
C ASN A 10 7.69 1.59 -10.77
N ALA A 11 8.54 2.10 -9.88
CA ALA A 11 8.35 2.33 -8.49
C ALA A 11 7.67 3.70 -8.29
N ARG A 12 6.48 3.66 -7.69
CA ARG A 12 5.80 4.86 -7.21
C ARG A 12 6.74 5.65 -6.28
N ARG A 13 7.01 6.91 -6.64
CA ARG A 13 7.70 7.87 -5.79
C ARG A 13 6.68 8.48 -4.82
N GLY A 14 6.79 8.13 -3.54
CA GLY A 14 5.97 8.71 -2.47
C GLY A 14 4.82 7.83 -1.98
N ALA A 15 4.20 8.25 -0.87
CA ALA A 15 3.15 7.51 -0.20
C ALA A 15 1.79 7.64 -0.89
N VAL A 16 0.99 6.57 -0.85
CA VAL A 16 -0.39 6.54 -1.31
C VAL A 16 -1.27 7.22 -0.25
N ARG A 17 -1.85 8.37 -0.58
CA ARG A 17 -2.63 9.19 0.38
C ARG A 17 -4.09 8.77 0.49
N ASP A 18 -4.68 8.34 -0.63
CA ASP A 18 -6.11 8.01 -0.73
C ASP A 18 -6.43 6.61 -0.20
N ARG A 19 -5.41 5.88 0.26
CA ARG A 19 -5.54 4.53 0.80
C ARG A 19 -4.95 4.45 2.19
N SER A 20 -5.59 3.66 3.03
CA SER A 20 -5.03 3.15 4.26
C SER A 20 -4.96 1.63 4.23
N GLN A 21 -4.23 1.05 5.17
CA GLN A 21 -4.22 -0.38 5.40
C GLN A 21 -4.47 -0.70 6.87
N VAL A 22 -5.21 -1.78 7.10
CA VAL A 22 -5.52 -2.33 8.42
C VAL A 22 -5.04 -3.77 8.48
N TYR A 23 -4.53 -4.17 9.64
CA TYR A 23 -4.15 -5.55 9.93
C TYR A 23 -5.38 -6.33 10.39
N ASN A 24 -5.65 -7.46 9.74
CA ASN A 24 -6.69 -8.39 10.16
C ASN A 24 -6.05 -9.50 11.04
N PRO A 25 -6.31 -9.55 12.35
CA PRO A 25 -5.72 -10.55 13.23
C PRO A 25 -6.28 -11.96 13.03
N VAL A 26 -7.41 -12.13 12.33
CA VAL A 26 -8.02 -13.45 12.09
C VAL A 26 -7.32 -14.18 10.95
N THR A 27 -6.98 -13.46 9.89
CA THR A 27 -6.30 -14.01 8.70
C THR A 27 -4.83 -13.66 8.66
N GLU A 28 -4.34 -12.93 9.67
CA GLU A 28 -2.97 -12.40 9.79
C GLU A 28 -2.48 -11.61 8.58
N ASN A 29 -3.41 -11.01 7.81
CA ASN A 29 -3.12 -10.33 6.56
C ASN A 29 -3.45 -8.84 6.63
N TRP A 30 -2.73 -8.05 5.82
CA TRP A 30 -3.01 -6.63 5.62
C TRP A 30 -4.06 -6.44 4.54
N THR A 31 -5.04 -5.59 4.80
CA THR A 31 -6.11 -5.26 3.85
C THR A 31 -6.10 -3.76 3.57
N LYS A 32 -6.16 -3.37 2.29
CA LYS A 32 -6.33 -1.97 1.88
C LYS A 32 -7.77 -1.54 2.15
N ARG A 33 -7.89 -0.30 2.62
CA ARG A 33 -9.16 0.39 2.78
C ARG A 33 -9.11 1.71 2.02
N ASP A 34 -10.19 1.98 1.29
CA ASP A 34 -10.38 3.27 0.65
C ASP A 34 -10.60 4.34 1.73
N ARG A 35 -9.86 5.46 1.64
CA ARG A 35 -9.94 6.52 2.66
C ARG A 35 -11.27 7.28 2.59
N GLU A 36 -11.86 7.43 1.41
CA GLU A 36 -13.05 8.23 1.20
C GLU A 36 -14.32 7.41 1.47
N THR A 37 -14.40 6.21 0.91
CA THR A 37 -15.59 5.37 1.02
C THR A 37 -15.54 4.38 2.17
N GLY A 38 -14.36 4.16 2.77
CA GLY A 38 -14.16 3.19 3.85
C GLY A 38 -14.31 1.72 3.41
N ARG A 39 -14.35 1.44 2.11
CA ARG A 39 -14.52 0.08 1.57
C ARG A 39 -13.22 -0.69 1.64
N PHE A 40 -13.29 -1.98 1.96
CA PHE A 40 -12.15 -2.89 1.80
C PHE A 40 -11.92 -3.19 0.32
N MET A 41 -10.66 -3.20 -0.10
CA MET A 41 -10.26 -3.42 -1.48
C MET A 41 -9.44 -4.72 -1.60
N ASP A 42 -8.12 -4.61 -1.65
CA ASP A 42 -7.23 -5.77 -1.74
C ASP A 42 -6.81 -6.27 -0.37
N GLN A 43 -6.76 -7.59 -0.22
CA GLN A 43 -6.00 -8.25 0.84
C GLN A 43 -4.63 -8.70 0.31
N LYS A 44 -3.61 -8.52 1.13
CA LYS A 44 -2.25 -8.98 0.86
C LYS A 44 -2.14 -10.48 1.13
N LYS A 45 -1.47 -11.21 0.25
CA LYS A 45 -1.30 -12.67 0.37
C LYS A 45 -0.11 -13.07 1.26
N ASP A 46 0.91 -12.23 1.35
CA ASP A 46 2.20 -12.53 2.00
C ASP A 46 2.27 -12.13 3.48
N GLY A 47 1.15 -11.69 4.09
CA GLY A 47 1.10 -11.26 5.50
C GLY A 47 1.81 -9.93 5.80
N GLU A 48 2.51 -9.34 4.84
CA GLU A 48 3.25 -8.09 5.03
C GLU A 48 2.41 -6.86 4.67
N PRO A 49 2.71 -5.67 5.23
CA PRO A 49 2.03 -4.45 4.82
C PRO A 49 2.25 -4.12 3.34
N PHE A 50 1.32 -3.38 2.76
CA PHE A 50 1.48 -2.79 1.43
C PHE A 50 2.54 -1.68 1.47
N LYS A 51 3.53 -1.78 0.57
CA LYS A 51 4.56 -0.76 0.41
C LYS A 51 3.93 0.59 0.05
N GLY A 52 4.27 1.62 0.81
CA GLY A 52 3.84 3.00 0.57
C GLY A 52 2.39 3.31 0.94
N VAL A 53 1.62 2.39 1.54
CA VAL A 53 0.26 2.66 2.03
C VAL A 53 0.31 2.92 3.55
N ARG A 54 -0.35 3.97 4.03
CA ARG A 54 -0.32 4.29 5.47
C ARG A 54 -1.09 3.26 6.30
N LYS A 55 -0.57 2.88 7.48
CA LYS A 55 -1.32 2.08 8.47
C LYS A 55 -2.39 2.95 9.12
N GLU A 56 -3.55 2.38 9.39
CA GLU A 56 -4.57 3.07 10.19
C GLU A 56 -4.11 3.19 11.65
N PRO A 57 -4.41 4.32 12.33
CA PRO A 57 -4.15 4.43 13.76
C PRO A 57 -5.00 3.38 14.50
N ARG A 58 -4.42 2.77 15.54
CA ARG A 58 -5.20 1.97 16.49
C ARG A 58 -6.17 2.91 17.20
N LYS A 59 -7.46 2.55 17.20
CA LYS A 59 -8.45 3.13 18.10
C LYS A 59 -8.42 2.40 19.43
#